data_AF-A0A135SI49-F1
#
_entry.id   AF-A0A135SI49-F1
#
_cell.length_a   1.000
_cell.length_b   1.000
_cell.length_c   1.000
_cell.angle_alpha   90.00
_cell.angle_beta   90.00
_cell.angle_gamma   90.00
#
_symmetry.space_group_name_H-M   'P 1'
#
loop_
_entity.id
_entity.type
_entity.pdbx_description
1 polymer ?
#
loop_
_entity_poly.entity_id
_entity_poly.type
_entity_poly.pdbx_seq_one_letter_code
_entity_poly.pdbx_strand_id
1 'polypeptide(L)'
;MTEKYDNEDLRLRKIRIDIEQGDGIANMVKASEAVRAFQAAGFEMIQNEDMAERPDPSPWYWPLDAGSWRHAQTVGDLLYTFRMTGLGRAFTHGFLGLMETLRLAPPGMMKMSDSLCVAADALVLGGKEKIFTPMYLMVGRKPANQE
;
A
#
# COMPACT_ATOMS: atom_id res chain seq x y z
N MET A 1 -4.42 -3.28 8.10
CA MET A 1 -4.31 -4.75 7.91
C MET A 1 -5.69 -5.39 7.94
N THR A 2 -5.90 -6.50 7.25
CA THR A 2 -7.16 -7.28 7.31
C THR A 2 -7.15 -8.22 8.51
N GLU A 3 -8.26 -8.91 8.75
CA GLU A 3 -8.36 -9.90 9.83
C GLU A 3 -7.49 -11.14 9.61
N LYS A 4 -7.11 -11.43 8.36
CA LYS A 4 -6.22 -12.55 8.00
C LYS A 4 -4.76 -12.33 8.41
N TYR A 5 -4.40 -11.10 8.75
CA TYR A 5 -3.06 -10.78 9.21
C TYR A 5 -2.78 -11.46 10.55
N ASP A 6 -1.72 -12.25 10.61
CA ASP A 6 -1.17 -12.79 11.85
C ASP A 6 0.16 -12.09 12.17
N ASN A 7 0.27 -11.55 13.39
CA ASN A 7 1.47 -10.87 13.85
C ASN A 7 2.56 -11.86 14.25
N GLU A 8 2.23 -13.11 14.61
CA GLU A 8 3.22 -14.13 15.00
C GLU A 8 3.89 -14.80 13.79
N ASP A 9 3.27 -14.72 12.60
CA ASP A 9 3.92 -15.08 11.35
C ASP A 9 4.96 -14.01 10.95
N LEU A 10 6.24 -14.37 11.05
CA LEU A 10 7.37 -13.51 10.71
C LEU A 10 7.33 -12.99 9.27
N ARG A 11 6.78 -13.77 8.34
CA ARG A 11 6.66 -13.39 6.93
C ARG A 11 5.62 -12.30 6.75
N LEU A 12 4.45 -12.46 7.36
CA LEU A 12 3.39 -11.44 7.35
C LEU A 12 3.83 -10.18 8.08
N ARG A 13 4.52 -10.32 9.22
CA ARG A 13 5.08 -9.20 9.97
C ARG A 13 6.10 -8.43 9.13
N LYS A 14 6.95 -9.11 8.37
CA LYS A 14 7.89 -8.45 7.45
C LYS A 14 7.15 -7.63 6.39
N ILE A 15 6.10 -8.18 5.77
CA ILE A 15 5.29 -7.44 4.78
C ILE A 15 4.72 -6.16 5.42
N ARG A 16 4.17 -6.24 6.63
CA ARG A 16 3.65 -5.07 7.35
C ARG A 16 4.74 -4.00 7.56
N ILE A 17 5.91 -4.41 8.06
CA ILE A 17 7.03 -3.50 8.35
C ILE A 17 7.56 -2.83 7.08
N ASP A 18 7.67 -3.59 5.99
CA ASP A 18 8.17 -3.06 4.71
C ASP A 18 7.20 -1.99 4.14
N ILE A 19 5.88 -2.17 4.31
CA ILE A 19 4.87 -1.14 4.01
C ILE A 19 4.99 0.05 4.97
N GLU A 20 5.05 -0.20 6.28
CA GLU A 20 5.17 0.84 7.32
C GLU A 20 6.38 1.75 7.07
N GLN A 21 7.52 1.17 6.72
CA GLN A 21 8.76 1.90 6.47
C GLN A 21 8.67 2.75 5.19
N GLY A 22 8.22 2.20 4.06
CA GLY A 22 8.22 2.94 2.80
C GLY A 22 7.10 3.98 2.69
N ASP A 23 5.94 3.72 3.29
CA ASP A 23 4.80 4.63 3.27
C ASP A 23 4.81 5.62 4.46
N GLY A 24 5.73 5.46 5.42
CA GLY A 24 5.87 6.34 6.58
C GLY A 24 4.76 6.16 7.62
N ILE A 25 4.25 4.93 7.78
CA ILE A 25 3.16 4.62 8.71
C ILE A 25 3.75 4.13 10.03
N ALA A 26 3.40 4.77 11.14
CA ALA A 26 3.98 4.45 12.45
C ALA A 26 3.67 3.03 12.94
N ASN A 27 2.42 2.58 12.79
CA ASN A 27 1.99 1.21 13.10
C ASN A 27 0.65 0.94 12.42
N MET A 28 0.59 -0.10 11.59
CA MET A 28 -0.65 -0.55 10.97
C MET A 28 -1.39 -1.54 11.86
N VAL A 29 -2.65 -1.21 12.15
CA VAL A 29 -3.55 -2.06 12.93
C VAL A 29 -4.49 -2.88 12.04
N LYS A 30 -5.21 -3.83 12.64
CA LYS A 30 -6.29 -4.57 11.98
C LYS A 30 -7.53 -3.69 11.79
N ALA A 31 -8.38 -4.04 10.83
CA ALA A 31 -9.63 -3.34 10.58
C ALA A 31 -10.56 -3.33 11.81
N SER A 32 -10.62 -4.44 12.56
CA SER A 32 -11.34 -4.54 13.84
C SER A 32 -10.92 -3.49 14.87
N GLU A 33 -9.62 -3.15 14.92
CA GLU A 33 -9.11 -2.11 15.79
C GLU A 33 -9.59 -0.72 15.35
N ALA A 34 -9.62 -0.47 14.04
CA ALA A 34 -10.16 0.78 13.50
C ALA A 34 -11.67 0.91 13.81
N VAL A 35 -12.44 -0.17 13.69
CA VAL A 35 -13.87 -0.21 14.05
C VAL A 35 -14.08 0.06 15.54
N ARG A 36 -13.28 -0.56 16.40
CA ARG A 36 -13.32 -0.34 17.85
C ARG A 36 -13.01 1.10 18.21
N ALA A 37 -11.96 1.68 17.62
CA ALA A 37 -11.59 3.08 17.84
C ALA A 37 -12.69 4.04 17.36
N PHE A 38 -13.32 3.72 16.22
CA PHE A 38 -14.42 4.50 15.67
C PHE A 38 -15.64 4.54 16.60
N GLN A 39 -16.03 3.39 17.17
CA GLN A 39 -17.10 3.30 18.16
C GLN A 39 -16.73 3.98 19.49
N ALA A 40 -15.48 3.80 19.95
CA ALA A 40 -14.98 4.44 21.17
C ALA A 40 -14.95 5.97 21.07
N ALA A 41 -14.79 6.52 19.87
CA ALA A 41 -14.92 7.94 19.59
C ALA A 41 -16.38 8.46 19.66
N GLY A 42 -17.36 7.58 19.91
CA GLY A 42 -18.76 7.93 20.09
C GLY A 42 -19.58 8.00 18.81
N PHE A 43 -19.06 7.50 17.69
CA PHE A 43 -19.82 7.43 16.44
C PHE A 43 -20.70 6.18 16.39
N GLU A 44 -21.94 6.34 15.92
CA GLU A 44 -22.81 5.24 15.53
C GLU A 44 -22.35 4.71 14.18
N MET A 45 -21.96 3.44 14.12
CA MET A 45 -21.49 2.83 12.88
C MET A 45 -22.67 2.48 11.96
N ILE A 46 -22.71 3.11 10.78
CA ILE A 46 -23.73 2.84 9.75
C ILE A 46 -23.25 1.71 8.82
N GLN A 47 -22.00 1.80 8.37
CA GLN A 47 -21.43 0.86 7.41
C GLN A 47 -19.92 0.78 7.62
N ASN A 48 -19.37 -0.43 7.55
CA ASN A 48 -17.95 -0.64 7.37
C ASN A 48 -17.75 -1.78 6.37
N GLU A 49 -16.80 -1.64 5.46
CA GLU A 49 -16.47 -2.69 4.51
C GLU A 49 -15.05 -2.51 3.95
N ASP A 50 -14.46 -3.61 3.52
CA ASP A 50 -13.25 -3.59 2.71
C ASP A 50 -13.63 -3.47 1.23
N MET A 51 -13.45 -2.29 0.65
CA MET A 51 -13.78 -2.08 -0.77
C MET A 51 -12.80 -2.81 -1.70
N ALA A 52 -11.63 -3.23 -1.21
CA ALA A 52 -10.69 -4.01 -2.01
C ALA A 52 -11.15 -5.46 -2.25
N GLU A 53 -12.14 -5.96 -1.49
CA GLU A 53 -12.74 -7.28 -1.71
C GLU A 53 -13.87 -7.28 -2.74
N ARG A 54 -14.34 -6.10 -3.17
CA ARG A 54 -15.39 -6.01 -4.19
C ARG A 54 -14.91 -6.63 -5.51
N PRO A 55 -15.80 -7.28 -6.26
CA PRO A 55 -15.43 -7.92 -7.53
C PRO A 55 -15.05 -6.84 -8.55
N ASP A 56 -13.74 -6.67 -8.77
CA ASP A 56 -13.17 -5.84 -9.82
C ASP A 56 -12.47 -6.73 -10.87
N PRO A 57 -12.66 -6.50 -12.18
CA PRO A 57 -11.92 -7.18 -13.23
C PRO A 57 -10.39 -7.09 -13.10
N SER A 58 -9.88 -6.04 -12.47
CA SER A 58 -8.46 -5.79 -12.29
C SER A 58 -8.12 -5.63 -10.81
N PRO A 59 -7.17 -6.43 -10.27
CA PRO A 59 -6.82 -6.33 -8.86
C PRO A 59 -6.16 -4.98 -8.58
N TRP A 60 -6.54 -4.27 -7.52
CA TRP A 60 -6.05 -2.91 -7.23
C TRP A 60 -4.52 -2.76 -7.24
N TYR A 61 -3.77 -3.83 -6.93
CA TYR A 61 -2.30 -3.85 -6.91
C TYR A 61 -1.66 -4.00 -8.30
N TRP A 62 -2.46 -4.19 -9.36
CA TRP A 62 -1.96 -4.41 -10.72
C TRP A 62 -0.99 -3.33 -11.21
N PRO A 63 -1.13 -2.02 -10.91
CA PRO A 63 -0.19 -1.00 -11.39
C PRO A 63 1.18 -1.09 -10.72
N LEU A 64 1.24 -1.71 -9.53
CA LEU A 64 2.46 -1.90 -8.74
C LEU A 64 3.13 -3.23 -9.06
N ASP A 65 2.37 -4.21 -9.54
CA ASP A 65 2.84 -5.55 -9.87
C ASP A 65 3.54 -5.56 -11.23
N ALA A 66 4.86 -5.78 -11.21
CA ALA A 66 5.72 -5.88 -12.38
C ALA A 66 5.23 -6.90 -13.44
N GLY A 67 4.42 -7.89 -13.05
CA GLY A 67 3.89 -8.93 -13.92
C GLY A 67 2.49 -8.68 -14.49
N SER A 68 1.80 -7.61 -14.07
CA SER A 68 0.37 -7.42 -14.35
C SER A 68 0.06 -6.66 -15.65
N TRP A 69 0.88 -6.87 -16.70
CA TRP A 69 0.74 -6.23 -18.01
C TRP A 69 -0.61 -6.50 -18.69
N ARG A 70 -1.26 -7.62 -18.32
CA ARG A 70 -2.59 -8.00 -18.80
C ARG A 70 -3.69 -6.98 -18.45
N HIS A 71 -3.49 -6.20 -17.40
CA HIS A 71 -4.47 -5.21 -16.94
C HIS A 71 -4.23 -3.80 -17.52
N ALA A 72 -3.14 -3.61 -18.28
CA ALA A 72 -2.85 -2.34 -18.94
C ALA A 72 -3.91 -2.03 -20.01
N GLN A 73 -4.49 -0.83 -19.95
CA GLN A 73 -5.52 -0.39 -20.88
C GLN A 73 -4.96 0.56 -21.95
N THR A 74 -3.86 1.24 -21.64
CA THR A 74 -3.21 2.22 -22.51
C THR A 74 -1.72 1.93 -22.70
N VAL A 75 -1.12 2.53 -23.72
CA VAL A 75 0.34 2.48 -23.93
C VAL A 75 1.08 3.13 -22.75
N GLY A 76 0.48 4.16 -22.12
CA GLY A 76 1.03 4.77 -20.91
C GLY A 76 1.13 3.78 -19.74
N ASP A 77 0.12 2.93 -19.56
CA ASP A 77 0.11 1.91 -18.50
C ASP A 77 1.22 0.88 -18.68
N LEU A 78 1.54 0.53 -19.94
CA LEU A 78 2.65 -0.37 -20.24
C LEU A 78 3.99 0.23 -19.81
N LEU A 79 4.21 1.53 -20.08
CA LEU A 79 5.42 2.25 -19.65
C LEU A 79 5.49 2.37 -18.14
N TYR A 80 4.36 2.63 -17.47
CA TYR A 80 4.28 2.71 -16.03
C TYR A 80 4.61 1.36 -15.36
N THR A 81 4.00 0.28 -15.86
CA THR A 81 4.24 -1.09 -15.39
C THR A 81 5.69 -1.51 -15.64
N PHE A 82 6.28 -1.12 -16.77
CA PHE A 82 7.69 -1.37 -17.06
C PHE A 82 8.62 -0.75 -16.00
N ARG A 83 8.35 0.47 -15.54
CA ARG A 83 9.12 1.11 -14.45
C ARG A 83 9.08 0.32 -13.15
N MET A 84 8.00 -0.42 -12.91
CA MET A 84 7.85 -1.27 -11.72
C MET A 84 8.62 -2.60 -11.82
N THR A 85 9.09 -3.00 -13.02
CA THR A 85 9.90 -4.22 -13.20
C THR A 85 11.30 -4.08 -12.61
N GLY A 86 11.96 -5.22 -12.33
CA GLY A 86 13.34 -5.22 -11.82
C GLY A 86 14.32 -4.47 -12.73
N LEU A 87 14.13 -4.52 -14.05
CA LEU A 87 14.96 -3.77 -15.00
C LEU A 87 14.68 -2.26 -14.93
N GLY A 88 13.41 -1.86 -14.88
CA GLY A 88 13.02 -0.45 -14.74
C GLY A 88 13.51 0.16 -13.42
N ARG A 89 13.44 -0.60 -12.33
CA ARG A 89 13.96 -0.21 -11.02
C ARG A 89 15.48 -0.10 -11.02
N ALA A 90 16.20 -1.06 -11.61
CA ALA A 90 17.67 -1.01 -11.71
C ALA A 90 18.14 0.22 -12.52
N PHE A 91 17.45 0.53 -13.62
CA PHE A 91 17.71 1.75 -14.39
C PHE A 91 17.45 3.01 -13.56
N THR A 92 16.31 3.09 -12.87
CA THR A 92 15.95 4.23 -12.03
C THR A 92 16.95 4.42 -10.89
N HIS A 93 17.37 3.34 -10.23
CA HIS A 93 18.38 3.35 -9.18
C HIS A 93 19.71 3.92 -9.67
N GLY A 94 20.22 3.41 -10.79
CA GLY A 94 21.47 3.91 -11.38
C GLY A 94 21.39 5.37 -11.83
N PHE A 95 20.26 5.76 -12.44
CA PHE A 95 20.01 7.14 -12.86
C PHE A 95 19.98 8.10 -11.68
N LEU A 96 19.23 7.77 -10.61
CA LEU A 96 19.16 8.59 -9.40
C LEU A 96 20.51 8.66 -8.68
N GLY A 97 21.24 7.55 -8.60
CA GLY A 97 22.59 7.53 -8.04
C GLY A 97 23.57 8.43 -8.79
N LEU A 98 23.49 8.46 -10.13
CA LEU A 98 24.28 9.37 -10.95
C LEU A 98 23.89 10.83 -10.71
N MET A 99 22.59 11.15 -10.67
CA MET A 99 22.10 12.51 -10.40
C MET A 99 22.50 13.01 -9.01
N GLU A 100 22.46 12.15 -8.00
CA GLU A 100 22.91 12.47 -6.64
C GLU A 100 24.42 12.70 -6.61
N THR A 101 25.21 11.86 -7.30
CA THR A 101 26.67 12.00 -7.41
C THR A 101 27.07 13.30 -8.12
N LEU A 102 26.34 13.68 -9.17
CA LEU A 102 26.54 14.93 -9.91
C LEU A 102 25.96 16.16 -9.17
N ARG A 103 25.36 15.98 -7.97
CA ARG A 103 24.68 17.01 -7.18
C ARG A 103 23.53 17.72 -7.93
N LEU A 104 22.95 17.06 -8.92
CA LEU A 104 21.74 17.50 -9.60
C LEU A 104 20.48 17.07 -8.82
N ALA A 105 20.57 15.98 -8.06
CA ALA A 105 19.53 15.53 -7.14
C ALA A 105 19.92 15.77 -5.67
N PRO A 106 18.95 15.98 -4.77
CA PRO A 106 19.19 16.05 -3.33
C PRO A 106 19.81 14.75 -2.77
N PRO A 107 20.63 14.85 -1.72
CA PRO A 107 21.19 13.67 -1.06
C PRO A 107 20.08 12.79 -0.47
N GLY A 108 20.21 11.48 -0.63
CA GLY A 108 19.24 10.49 -0.16
C GLY A 108 18.09 10.19 -1.11
N MET A 109 17.99 10.83 -2.28
CA MET A 109 16.93 10.58 -3.26
C MET A 109 16.94 9.12 -3.75
N MET A 110 18.12 8.54 -3.98
CA MET A 110 18.25 7.13 -4.36
C MET A 110 17.69 6.20 -3.27
N LYS A 111 18.08 6.43 -2.01
CA LYS A 111 17.63 5.61 -0.86
C LYS A 111 16.12 5.72 -0.65
N MET A 112 15.54 6.90 -0.84
CA MET A 112 14.10 7.11 -0.79
C MET A 112 13.39 6.29 -1.87
N SER A 113 13.91 6.32 -3.11
CA SER A 113 13.36 5.52 -4.22
C SER A 113 13.43 4.03 -3.93
N ASP A 114 14.53 3.54 -3.38
CA ASP A 114 14.67 2.12 -3.01
C ASP A 114 13.66 1.72 -1.92
N SER A 115 13.45 2.57 -0.92
CA SER A 115 12.46 2.35 0.14
C SER A 115 11.03 2.27 -0.42
N LEU A 116 10.68 3.15 -1.35
CA LEU A 116 9.38 3.12 -2.04
C LEU A 116 9.21 1.87 -2.91
N CYS A 117 10.28 1.39 -3.54
CA CYS A 117 10.25 0.14 -4.30
C CYS A 117 9.98 -1.07 -3.41
N VAL A 118 10.59 -1.12 -2.23
CA VAL A 118 10.35 -2.19 -1.24
C VAL A 118 8.90 -2.17 -0.73
N ALA A 119 8.36 -0.99 -0.39
CA ALA A 119 6.96 -0.87 0.00
C ALA A 119 6.00 -1.29 -1.13
N ALA A 120 6.29 -0.91 -2.38
CA ALA A 120 5.47 -1.33 -3.52
C ALA A 120 5.39 -2.87 -3.65
N ASP A 121 6.52 -3.57 -3.47
CA ASP A 121 6.53 -5.04 -3.49
C ASP A 121 5.73 -5.62 -2.31
N ALA A 122 5.89 -5.04 -1.13
CA ALA A 122 5.16 -5.45 0.07
C ALA A 122 3.64 -5.19 -0.06
N LEU A 123 3.22 -4.10 -0.70
CA LEU A 123 1.81 -3.82 -1.01
C LEU A 123 1.22 -4.87 -1.95
N VAL A 124 1.95 -5.23 -3.02
CA VAL A 124 1.52 -6.28 -3.97
C VAL A 124 1.39 -7.63 -3.26
N LEU A 125 2.37 -8.01 -2.43
CA LEU A 125 2.33 -9.24 -1.64
C LEU A 125 1.16 -9.21 -0.63
N GLY A 126 1.00 -8.10 0.06
CA GLY A 126 -0.09 -7.89 1.03
C GLY A 126 -1.47 -7.99 0.40
N GLY A 127 -1.63 -7.48 -0.82
CA GLY A 127 -2.84 -7.62 -1.62
C GLY A 127 -3.09 -9.05 -2.11
N LYS A 128 -2.07 -9.71 -2.67
CA LYS A 128 -2.16 -11.11 -3.14
C LYS A 128 -2.53 -12.08 -2.02
N GLU A 129 -2.00 -11.86 -0.82
CA GLU A 129 -2.28 -12.67 0.36
C GLU A 129 -3.53 -12.24 1.12
N LYS A 130 -4.17 -11.14 0.70
CA LYS A 130 -5.36 -10.56 1.32
C LYS A 130 -5.16 -10.23 2.81
N ILE A 131 -3.93 -9.85 3.19
CA ILE A 131 -3.56 -9.42 4.55
C ILE A 131 -3.57 -7.88 4.69
N PHE A 132 -3.56 -7.17 3.57
CA PHE A 132 -3.56 -5.72 3.49
C PHE A 132 -4.72 -5.23 2.62
N THR A 133 -5.33 -4.13 3.05
CA THR A 133 -6.34 -3.40 2.28
C THR A 133 -6.00 -1.91 2.29
N PRO A 134 -5.90 -1.27 1.10
CA PRO A 134 -5.75 0.17 1.00
C PRO A 134 -7.09 0.93 0.99
N MET A 135 -8.23 0.22 0.93
CA MET A 135 -9.54 0.82 0.66
C MET A 135 -10.58 0.37 1.69
N TYR A 136 -10.27 0.52 2.98
CA TYR A 136 -11.23 0.24 4.05
C TYR A 136 -12.16 1.44 4.27
N LEU A 137 -13.47 1.24 4.06
CA LEU A 137 -14.49 2.26 4.20
C LEU A 137 -15.17 2.13 5.57
N MET A 138 -15.26 3.24 6.31
CA MET A 138 -16.10 3.35 7.51
C MET A 138 -16.98 4.59 7.39
N VAL A 139 -18.29 4.39 7.56
CA VAL A 139 -19.30 5.44 7.58
C VAL A 139 -20.00 5.39 8.92
N GLY A 140 -20.07 6.53 9.59
CA GLY A 140 -20.81 6.63 10.84
C GLY A 140 -21.46 7.98 11.02
N ARG A 141 -22.40 8.00 11.96
CA ARG A 141 -23.18 9.15 12.34
C ARG A 141 -22.74 9.61 13.71
N LYS A 142 -22.52 10.92 13.85
CA LYS A 142 -22.40 11.52 15.18
C LYS A 142 -23.79 11.48 15.84
N PRO A 143 -23.94 10.92 17.05
CA PRO A 143 -25.23 10.93 17.73
C PRO A 143 -25.71 12.38 17.87
N ALA A 144 -26.97 12.64 17.54
CA ALA A 144 -27.60 13.91 17.90
C ALA A 144 -27.54 14.03 19.42
N ASN A 145 -27.20 15.23 19.93
CA ASN A 145 -27.11 15.49 21.37
C ASN A 145 -28.27 14.77 22.09
N GLN A 146 -27.92 13.79 22.93
CA GLN A 146 -28.82 13.40 24.01
C GLN A 146 -28.70 14.53 25.02
N GLU A 147 -29.69 15.42 25.02
CA GLU A 147 -29.91 16.39 26.12
C GLU A 147 -30.06 15.67 27.46
#